data_AF-A0A3A8S7S5-F1
#
_entry.id   AF-A0A3A8S7S5-F1
#
_cell.length_a   1.000
_cell.length_b   1.000
_cell.length_c   1.000
_cell.angle_alpha   90.00
_cell.angle_beta   90.00
_cell.angle_gamma   90.00
#
_symmetry.space_group_name_H-M   'P 1'
#
loop_
_entity.id
_entity.type
_entity.pdbx_description
1 polymer ?
#
loop_
_entity_poly.entity_id
_entity_poly.type
_entity_poly.pdbx_seq_one_letter_code
_entity_poly.pdbx_strand_id
1 'polypeptide(L)'
;MTDSIMMISLNQNTGDIVMLSLPRDLKASPTCTATGKINEVYWCNNMYGGNEAAGAQALMNEVGSILGVDFQYYAHLNWGSLVQIVNTLGGITVTLDEDISDYYYTGAVFEAGVPYTI
;
A
#
# COMPACT_ATOMS: atom_id res chain seq x y z
N MET A 1 2.24 -7.07 8.02
CA MET A 1 2.45 -7.40 6.61
C MET A 1 1.92 -6.24 5.79
N THR A 2 2.50 -5.96 4.62
CA THR A 2 2.15 -4.80 3.79
C THR A 2 2.02 -5.23 2.34
N ASP A 3 0.80 -5.50 1.88
CA ASP A 3 0.56 -5.96 0.50
C ASP A 3 0.47 -4.84 -0.52
N SER A 4 0.17 -3.62 -0.06
CA SER A 4 0.20 -2.40 -0.85
C SER A 4 1.24 -1.45 -0.28
N ILE A 5 2.17 -1.02 -1.13
CA ILE A 5 3.26 -0.10 -0.77
C ILE A 5 3.24 1.02 -1.80
N MET A 6 3.11 2.26 -1.34
CA MET A 6 3.02 3.44 -2.20
C MET A 6 3.89 4.56 -1.65
N MET A 7 4.69 5.17 -2.52
CA MET A 7 5.35 6.45 -2.27
C MET A 7 4.43 7.56 -2.74
N ILE A 8 4.30 8.61 -1.93
CA ILE A 8 3.64 9.86 -2.29
C ILE A 8 4.64 10.99 -2.06
N SER A 9 4.85 11.82 -3.07
CA SER A 9 5.67 13.03 -3.01
C SER A 9 4.79 14.25 -3.29
N LEU A 10 4.93 15.27 -2.44
CA LEU A 10 4.22 16.55 -2.56
C LEU A 10 5.24 17.68 -2.66
N ASN A 11 5.20 18.43 -3.76
CA ASN A 11 5.92 19.69 -3.86
C ASN A 11 5.11 20.79 -3.18
N GLN A 12 5.54 21.24 -2.01
CA GLN A 12 4.81 22.26 -1.22
C GLN A 12 4.79 23.66 -1.87
N ASN A 13 5.69 23.93 -2.83
CA ASN A 13 5.73 25.23 -3.51
C ASN A 13 4.78 25.27 -4.72
N THR A 14 4.70 24.19 -5.50
CA THR A 14 3.87 24.13 -6.71
C THR A 14 2.51 23.48 -6.47
N GLY A 15 2.39 22.64 -5.44
CA GLY A 15 1.22 21.80 -5.18
C GLY A 15 1.20 20.48 -5.97
N ASP A 16 2.26 20.18 -6.73
CA ASP A 16 2.32 18.95 -7.53
C ASP A 16 2.44 17.70 -6.65
N ILE A 17 1.68 16.66 -6.99
CA ILE A 17 1.70 15.36 -6.31
C ILE A 17 2.12 14.28 -7.29
N VAL A 18 3.07 13.44 -6.88
CA VAL A 18 3.46 12.23 -7.60
C VAL A 18 3.24 11.03 -6.70
N MET A 19 2.59 10.00 -7.23
CA MET A 19 2.40 8.73 -6.56
C MET A 19 3.07 7.61 -7.34
N LEU A 20 3.74 6.71 -6.63
CA LEU A 20 4.36 5.53 -7.21
C LEU A 20 3.97 4.31 -6.38
N SER A 21 3.26 3.37 -7.01
CA SER A 21 3.01 2.05 -6.42
C SER A 21 4.24 1.17 -6.58
N LEU A 22 4.72 0.61 -5.48
CA LEU A 22 5.81 -0.36 -5.48
C LEU A 22 5.25 -1.78 -5.54
N PRO A 23 5.72 -2.63 -6.47
CA PRO A 23 5.33 -4.04 -6.49
C PRO A 23 5.72 -4.72 -5.18
N ARG A 24 4.78 -5.37 -4.48
CA ARG A 24 5.06 -6.05 -3.19
C ARG A 24 6.16 -7.12 -3.28
N ASP A 25 6.35 -7.68 -4.48
CA ASP A 25 7.32 -8.73 -4.79
C ASP A 25 8.66 -8.15 -5.32
N LEU A 26 8.82 -6.83 -5.32
CA LEU A 26 10.09 -6.18 -5.67
C LEU A 26 11.22 -6.78 -4.82
N LYS A 27 12.37 -7.05 -5.45
CA LYS A 27 13.51 -7.65 -4.76
C LYS A 27 14.10 -6.63 -3.77
N ALA A 28 14.23 -7.04 -2.52
CA ALA A 28 14.82 -6.30 -1.42
C ALA A 28 15.84 -7.15 -0.67
N SER A 29 16.78 -6.50 0.02
CA SER A 29 17.76 -7.17 0.87
C SER A 29 18.34 -6.21 1.91
N PRO A 30 18.35 -6.56 3.21
CA PRO A 30 18.11 -7.89 3.76
C PRO A 30 16.64 -8.19 4.07
N THR A 31 16.24 -9.46 3.94
CA THR A 31 14.95 -10.00 4.40
C THR A 31 15.17 -11.22 5.29
N CYS A 32 14.18 -11.58 6.11
CA CYS A 32 14.21 -12.74 6.99
C CYS A 32 13.80 -14.05 6.30
N THR A 33 13.36 -14.00 5.04
CA THR A 33 13.10 -15.19 4.22
C THR A 33 14.01 -15.21 2.98
N ALA A 34 14.10 -16.37 2.34
CA ALA A 34 14.87 -16.56 1.12
C ALA A 34 14.22 -15.90 -0.13
N THR A 35 12.94 -15.51 -0.09
CA THR A 35 12.29 -14.92 -1.27
C THR A 35 12.87 -13.53 -1.59
N GLY A 36 13.20 -12.75 -0.55
CA GLY A 36 13.72 -11.39 -0.71
C GLY A 36 12.69 -10.42 -1.26
N LYS A 37 11.41 -10.58 -0.92
CA LYS A 37 10.34 -9.65 -1.34
C LYS A 37 10.29 -8.44 -0.41
N ILE A 38 10.07 -7.26 -0.97
CA ILE A 38 10.13 -5.99 -0.22
C ILE A 38 9.09 -5.89 0.90
N ASN A 39 7.90 -6.48 0.71
CA ASN A 39 6.89 -6.50 1.78
C ASN A 39 7.32 -7.28 3.03
N GLU A 40 8.29 -8.19 2.90
CA GLU A 40 8.84 -8.92 4.03
C GLU A 40 9.67 -8.02 4.94
N VAL A 41 10.31 -6.96 4.43
CA VAL A 41 11.15 -6.06 5.24
C VAL A 41 10.35 -5.51 6.42
N TYR A 42 9.10 -5.10 6.18
CA TYR A 42 8.20 -4.68 7.25
C TYR A 42 7.94 -5.80 8.26
N TRP A 43 7.57 -6.99 7.77
CA TRP A 43 7.25 -8.13 8.63
C TRP A 43 8.44 -8.59 9.46
N CYS A 44 9.63 -8.65 8.90
CA CYS A 44 10.85 -9.09 9.56
C CYS A 44 11.24 -8.18 10.73
N ASN A 45 10.88 -6.90 10.66
CA ASN A 45 11.18 -5.90 11.69
C ASN A 45 9.98 -5.59 12.61
N ASN A 46 8.80 -6.11 12.27
CA ASN A 46 7.58 -6.06 13.08
C ASN A 46 7.04 -7.48 13.35
N MET A 47 7.92 -8.40 13.72
CA MET A 47 7.55 -9.80 13.91
C MET A 47 6.52 -9.93 15.05
N TYR A 48 5.45 -10.68 14.79
CA TYR A 48 4.29 -10.82 15.69
C TYR A 48 3.54 -9.51 16.02
N GLY A 49 3.75 -8.44 15.24
CA GLY A 49 3.09 -7.15 15.47
C GLY A 49 3.64 -6.37 16.67
N GLY A 50 4.80 -6.76 17.20
CA GLY A 50 5.37 -6.18 18.43
C GLY A 50 6.09 -4.84 18.25
N ASN A 51 6.36 -4.39 17.03
CA ASN A 51 7.10 -3.16 16.77
C ASN A 51 6.82 -2.57 15.37
N GLU A 52 5.64 -1.97 15.22
CA GLU A 52 5.21 -1.32 13.98
C GLU A 52 6.16 -0.22 13.51
N ALA A 53 6.66 0.61 14.43
CA ALA A 53 7.59 1.68 14.10
C ALA A 53 8.90 1.14 13.50
N ALA A 54 9.45 0.04 14.04
CA ALA A 54 10.63 -0.59 13.46
C ALA A 54 10.34 -1.20 12.08
N GLY A 55 9.18 -1.86 11.91
CA GLY A 55 8.74 -2.38 10.61
C GLY A 55 8.64 -1.29 9.55
N ALA A 56 7.97 -0.19 9.88
CA ALA A 56 7.79 0.95 8.99
C ALA A 56 9.14 1.62 8.66
N GLN A 57 10.00 1.85 9.66
CA GLN A 57 11.30 2.46 9.45
C GLN A 57 12.21 1.60 8.56
N ALA A 58 12.24 0.29 8.78
CA ALA A 58 13.03 -0.62 7.96
C ALA A 58 12.55 -0.61 6.50
N LEU A 59 11.23 -0.63 6.28
CA LEU A 59 10.66 -0.58 4.93
C LEU A 59 10.95 0.77 4.26
N MET A 60 10.78 1.90 4.96
CA MET A 60 11.11 3.24 4.45
C MET A 60 12.58 3.34 4.05
N ASN A 61 13.50 2.81 4.86
CA ASN A 61 14.93 2.82 4.56
C ASN A 61 15.25 1.98 3.31
N GLU A 62 14.66 0.80 3.18
CA GLU A 62 14.87 -0.05 2.00
C GLU A 62 14.32 0.60 0.73
N VAL A 63 13.09 1.11 0.77
CA VAL A 63 12.48 1.81 -0.36
C VAL A 63 13.29 3.06 -0.70
N GLY A 64 13.74 3.80 0.30
CA GLY A 64 14.55 5.01 0.13
C GLY A 64 15.89 4.72 -0.53
N SER A 65 16.54 3.62 -0.15
CA SER A 65 17.77 3.13 -0.78
C SER A 65 17.57 2.78 -2.27
N ILE A 66 16.46 2.10 -2.60
CA ILE A 66 16.13 1.71 -3.98
C ILE A 66 15.84 2.93 -4.85
N LEU A 67 15.08 3.90 -4.32
CA LEU A 67 14.62 5.08 -5.06
C LEU A 67 15.59 6.26 -5.00
N GLY A 68 16.57 6.24 -4.09
CA GLY A 68 17.48 7.35 -3.84
C GLY A 68 16.81 8.56 -3.16
N VAL A 69 15.85 8.32 -2.28
CA VAL A 69 15.07 9.37 -1.59
C VAL A 69 14.98 9.11 -0.09
N ASP A 70 14.84 10.17 0.69
CA ASP A 70 14.57 10.09 2.13
C ASP A 70 13.08 10.34 2.42
N PHE A 71 12.47 9.45 3.21
CA PHE A 71 11.06 9.57 3.61
C PHE A 71 10.94 10.37 4.90
N GLN A 72 10.01 11.33 4.95
CA GLN A 72 9.72 12.12 6.17
C GLN A 72 8.63 11.47 7.03
N TYR A 73 7.69 10.77 6.41
CA TYR A 73 6.50 10.23 7.07
C TYR A 73 6.09 8.89 6.47
N TYR A 74 5.35 8.10 7.24
CA TYR A 74 4.62 6.94 6.77
C TYR A 74 3.18 6.95 7.29
N ALA A 75 2.29 6.30 6.54
CA ALA A 75 0.97 5.90 7.01
C ALA A 75 0.85 4.40 6.81
N HIS A 76 0.48 3.67 7.87
CA HIS A 76 0.22 2.25 7.81
C HIS A 76 -1.26 2.02 8.12
N LEU A 77 -1.97 1.44 7.15
CA LEU A 77 -3.42 1.27 7.20
C LEU A 77 -3.74 -0.22 7.08
N ASN A 78 -4.68 -0.67 7.92
CA ASN A 78 -5.29 -1.97 7.76
C ASN A 78 -6.63 -1.84 7.02
N TRP A 79 -7.25 -2.98 6.72
CA TRP A 79 -8.54 -3.02 6.04
C TRP A 79 -9.64 -2.30 6.83
N GLY A 80 -9.70 -2.47 8.16
CA GLY A 80 -10.67 -1.75 8.99
C GLY A 80 -10.58 -0.23 8.84
N SER A 81 -9.36 0.31 8.83
CA SER A 81 -9.11 1.74 8.62
C SER A 81 -9.55 2.19 7.22
N LEU A 82 -9.26 1.42 6.18
CA LEU A 82 -9.66 1.76 4.81
C LEU A 82 -11.20 1.80 4.65
N VAL A 83 -11.91 0.81 5.18
CA VAL A 83 -13.40 0.80 5.17
C VAL A 83 -13.95 2.01 5.91
N GLN A 84 -13.40 2.35 7.08
CA GLN A 84 -13.84 3.51 7.84
C GLN A 84 -13.63 4.83 7.09
N ILE A 85 -12.49 4.98 6.39
CA ILE A 85 -12.22 6.17 5.58
C ILE A 85 -13.27 6.32 4.47
N VAL A 86 -13.53 5.25 3.70
CA VAL A 86 -14.53 5.27 2.61
C VAL A 86 -15.93 5.60 3.15
N ASN A 87 -16.35 4.93 4.23
CA ASN A 87 -17.64 5.18 4.86
C ASN A 87 -17.78 6.62 5.38
N THR A 88 -16.70 7.18 5.95
CA THR A 88 -16.69 8.55 6.47
C THR A 88 -16.85 9.58 5.34
N LEU A 89 -16.35 9.28 4.14
CA LEU A 89 -16.52 10.12 2.96
C LEU A 89 -17.92 9.99 2.32
N GLY A 90 -18.77 9.06 2.80
CA GLY A 90 -20.08 8.76 2.21
C GLY A 90 -20.03 7.80 1.02
N GLY A 91 -18.93 7.05 0.90
CA GLY A 91 -18.63 6.17 -0.24
C GLY A 91 -17.80 6.85 -1.33
N ILE A 92 -17.24 6.04 -2.23
CA ILE A 92 -16.51 6.50 -3.42
C ILE A 92 -17.14 5.90 -4.68
N THR A 93 -17.21 6.69 -5.75
CA THR A 93 -17.64 6.18 -7.06
C THR A 93 -16.43 5.69 -7.85
N VAL A 94 -16.46 4.43 -8.27
CA VAL A 94 -15.42 3.78 -9.08
C VAL A 94 -16.05 3.28 -10.38
N THR A 95 -15.31 3.43 -11.48
CA THR A 95 -15.64 2.83 -12.77
C THR A 95 -14.46 1.97 -13.18
N LEU A 96 -14.72 0.71 -13.50
CA LEU A 96 -13.70 -0.27 -13.83
C LEU A 96 -13.61 -0.41 -15.35
N ASP A 97 -12.40 -0.59 -15.86
CA ASP A 97 -12.15 -0.78 -17.29
C ASP A 97 -12.45 -2.23 -17.74
N GLU A 98 -12.51 -3.16 -16.78
CA GLU A 98 -12.75 -4.59 -17.01
C GLU A 98 -13.76 -5.14 -16.00
N ASP A 99 -14.46 -6.21 -16.40
CA ASP A 99 -15.36 -6.94 -15.52
C ASP A 99 -14.57 -7.57 -14.36
N ILE A 100 -15.11 -7.48 -13.15
CA ILE A 100 -14.60 -8.19 -11.99
C ILE A 100 -15.62 -9.26 -11.59
N SER A 101 -15.14 -10.49 -11.49
CA SER A 101 -15.94 -11.64 -11.05
C SER A 101 -15.18 -12.41 -9.96
N ASP A 102 -15.10 -11.83 -8.77
CA ASP A 102 -14.49 -12.42 -7.58
C ASP A 102 -15.52 -12.75 -6.50
N TYR A 103 -16.48 -13.61 -6.88
CA TYR A 103 -17.58 -14.00 -6.00
C TYR A 103 -17.13 -14.75 -4.75
N TYR A 104 -16.09 -15.59 -4.85
CA TYR A 104 -15.73 -16.52 -3.77
C TYR A 104 -14.79 -15.93 -2.73
N TYR A 105 -13.93 -14.96 -3.08
CA TYR A 105 -12.94 -14.42 -2.14
C TYR A 105 -13.37 -13.08 -1.56
N THR A 106 -13.82 -12.15 -2.40
CA THR A 106 -14.21 -10.80 -1.96
C THR A 106 -15.70 -10.52 -2.09
N GLY A 107 -16.43 -11.31 -2.87
CA GLY A 107 -17.83 -11.04 -3.25
C GLY A 107 -17.95 -9.92 -4.28
N ALA A 108 -16.83 -9.41 -4.81
CA ALA A 108 -16.82 -8.33 -5.79
C ALA A 108 -17.32 -8.85 -7.15
N VAL A 109 -18.43 -8.29 -7.61
CA VAL A 109 -18.98 -8.54 -8.94
C VAL A 109 -19.34 -7.19 -9.56
N PHE A 110 -18.59 -6.79 -10.58
CA PHE A 110 -18.70 -5.49 -11.23
C PHE A 110 -18.62 -5.64 -12.75
N GLU A 111 -19.41 -4.84 -13.47
CA GLU A 111 -19.39 -4.75 -14.93
C GLU A 111 -18.52 -3.56 -15.38
N ALA A 112 -17.74 -3.77 -16.43
CA ALA A 112 -16.89 -2.73 -17.03
C ALA A 112 -17.72 -1.52 -17.48
N GLY A 113 -17.19 -0.31 -17.24
CA GLY A 113 -17.83 0.94 -17.64
C GLY A 113 -19.05 1.36 -16.80
N VAL A 114 -19.50 0.52 -15.86
CA VAL A 114 -20.59 0.86 -14.94
C VAL A 114 -20.03 1.56 -13.69
N PRO A 115 -20.56 2.73 -13.29
CA PRO A 115 -20.16 3.38 -12.05
C PRO A 115 -20.80 2.71 -10.85
N TYR A 116 -19.98 2.32 -9.87
CA TYR A 116 -20.42 1.76 -8.59
C TYR A 116 -20.01 2.68 -7.46
N THR A 117 -20.93 2.95 -6.52
CA THR A 117 -20.58 3.58 -5.24
C THR A 117 -20.31 2.48 -4.22
N ILE A 118 -19.08 2.44 -3.73
CA ILE A 118 -18.60 1.51 -2.70
C ILE A 118 -18.24 2.24 -1.42
#